data_AF-A0A8K0ECP4-F1
#
_entry.id   AF-A0A8K0ECP4-F1
#
_cell.length_a   1.000
_cell.length_b   1.000
_cell.length_c   1.000
_cell.angle_alpha   90.00
_cell.angle_beta   90.00
_cell.angle_gamma   90.00
#
_symmetry.space_group_name_H-M   'P 1'
#
loop_
_entity.id
_entity.type
_entity.pdbx_description
1 polymer ?
#
loop_
_entity_poly.entity_id
_entity_poly.type
_entity_poly.pdbx_seq_one_letter_code
_entity_poly.pdbx_strand_id
1 'polypeptide(L)'
;MDAVYFYMRSLAASNPFVTARESLVTLFEEVRRKVTQMEGKKKATQDSHQGKSDEKWPKVRRHYPQKSSALRQEIWILPPQLRKSQKTSLVSSLGLQPSSRTPSELVKSFELSFLHTHGKLFTKTGMETFSAVVSQTLHEFQSLLQLSPSSIGNMKLLQVMGINMFAISNCASSDVWAEGIMSPLQDCAVRLGMDMFGLMVTTAAHNLQQQRRSATRDSGQAEGKSNAELQELLPSLKVWADWMTCHQFTWNPTTNTYSSSPVANTWTALADLCNELEESDSSTVTLEDEHREDLEPVLLEEDFHLAGFQPLSSQIISGVKYASPSSVQKGIAQDILRKKSLQLFGQYLCGLERPILVWEHGKHVSTVPSNHDAEDTAEKLNLEAGNPQIEEDIIIEAYTEEEEMDVESCDMTRGSFKELKAKRDLLAKLLEEKEKRKSHIEAVLDDHTSAVEMEVEVVPAFLIPDTNSFIDNLHGLKRLILCQMFTVVVPLVVINELDGLARGSKPGLDKTSGHAQKLQQGAMLAVQFLEDQFSHHDSHLRALTSKGTSLDTIAFRNEDMPGHQGNNDDVILSCCLHFCHDVAKDYMPTKRGEPIRLKRDVVLLTDDRNLHLKAHTHNVPVKEIQEFIHWSGL
;
A
#
# COMPACT_ATOMS: atom_id res chain seq x y z
N MET A 1 16.78 -11.06 2.00
CA MET A 1 16.46 -11.84 0.78
C MET A 1 17.11 -13.22 0.82
N ASP A 2 18.41 -13.33 1.09
CA ASP A 2 19.16 -14.60 1.03
C ASP A 2 18.57 -15.73 1.88
N ALA A 3 18.14 -15.44 3.12
CA ALA A 3 17.49 -16.44 3.97
C ALA A 3 16.23 -17.02 3.32
N VAL A 4 15.38 -16.16 2.75
CA VAL A 4 14.15 -16.59 2.04
C VAL A 4 14.52 -17.43 0.83
N TYR A 5 15.51 -17.00 0.04
CA TYR A 5 16.01 -17.76 -1.11
C TYR A 5 16.46 -19.17 -0.71
N PHE A 6 17.32 -19.31 0.30
CA PHE A 6 17.83 -20.62 0.71
C PHE A 6 16.76 -21.52 1.33
N TYR A 7 15.81 -20.97 2.10
CA TYR A 7 14.68 -21.76 2.59
C TYR A 7 13.79 -22.24 1.43
N MET A 8 13.49 -21.39 0.46
CA MET A 8 12.74 -21.78 -0.75
C MET A 8 13.49 -22.83 -1.57
N ARG A 9 14.81 -22.67 -1.77
CA ARG A 9 15.68 -23.67 -2.40
C ARG A 9 15.62 -25.02 -1.68
N SER A 10 15.62 -25.01 -0.34
CA SER A 10 15.54 -26.24 0.46
C SER A 10 14.18 -26.93 0.36
N LEU A 11 13.10 -26.18 0.10
CA LEU A 11 11.76 -26.72 -0.10
C LEU A 11 11.53 -27.21 -1.54
N ALA A 12 12.25 -26.65 -2.50
CA ALA A 12 12.21 -27.03 -3.91
C ALA A 12 13.38 -27.91 -4.34
N ALA A 13 14.01 -28.61 -3.39
CA ALA A 13 14.97 -29.67 -3.68
C ALA A 13 14.24 -31.01 -3.87
N SER A 14 14.89 -31.98 -4.51
CA SER A 14 14.34 -33.35 -4.63
C SER A 14 14.03 -33.98 -3.27
N ASN A 15 14.79 -33.62 -2.23
CA ASN A 15 14.55 -34.03 -0.85
C ASN A 15 14.29 -32.77 0.00
N PRO A 16 13.02 -32.35 0.13
CA PRO A 16 12.70 -31.07 0.74
C PRO A 16 12.85 -31.07 2.26
N PHE A 17 13.43 -30.00 2.81
CA PHE A 17 13.51 -29.79 4.26
C PHE A 17 12.25 -29.07 4.76
N VAL A 18 11.20 -29.82 5.06
CA VAL A 18 9.84 -29.28 5.32
C VAL A 18 9.76 -28.22 6.43
N THR A 19 10.63 -28.28 7.45
CA THR A 19 10.70 -27.30 8.55
C THR A 19 11.13 -25.90 8.08
N ALA A 20 11.72 -25.78 6.89
CA ALA A 20 11.97 -24.49 6.26
C ALA A 20 10.66 -23.71 5.99
N ARG A 21 9.52 -24.40 5.84
CA ARG A 21 8.21 -23.75 5.64
C ARG A 21 7.83 -22.89 6.85
N GLU A 22 8.01 -23.38 8.07
CA GLU A 22 7.74 -22.63 9.29
C GLU A 22 8.67 -21.41 9.40
N SER A 23 9.95 -21.61 9.08
CA SER A 23 10.93 -20.51 9.04
C SER A 23 10.52 -19.42 8.04
N LEU A 24 10.04 -19.79 6.85
CA LEU A 24 9.52 -18.82 5.87
C LEU A 24 8.30 -18.05 6.39
N VAL A 25 7.34 -18.72 7.04
CA VAL A 25 6.18 -18.04 7.64
C VAL A 25 6.63 -16.97 8.64
N THR A 26 7.58 -17.31 9.52
CA THR A 26 8.09 -16.34 10.50
C THR A 26 8.80 -15.15 9.86
N LEU A 27 9.62 -15.40 8.82
CA LEU A 27 10.31 -14.33 8.07
C LEU A 27 9.33 -13.40 7.35
N PHE A 28 8.30 -13.95 6.71
CA PHE A 28 7.31 -13.14 6.01
C PHE A 28 6.43 -12.34 6.95
N GLU A 29 6.12 -12.85 8.14
CA GLU A 29 5.43 -12.07 9.17
C GLU A 29 6.30 -10.92 9.71
N GLU A 30 7.61 -11.13 9.87
CA GLU A 30 8.55 -10.05 10.21
C GLU A 30 8.59 -8.96 9.12
N VAL A 31 8.64 -9.37 7.85
CA VAL A 31 8.58 -8.44 6.70
C VAL A 31 7.28 -7.64 6.71
N ARG A 32 6.13 -8.31 6.90
CA ARG A 32 4.82 -7.65 7.00
C ARG A 32 4.81 -6.60 8.10
N ARG A 33 5.27 -6.94 9.31
CA ARG A 33 5.38 -5.99 10.43
C ARG A 33 6.27 -4.79 10.09
N LYS A 34 7.41 -5.00 9.43
CA LYS A 34 8.31 -3.91 9.01
C LYS A 34 7.64 -2.98 8.00
N VAL A 35 6.91 -3.52 7.02
CA VAL A 35 6.19 -2.71 6.03
C VAL A 35 5.09 -1.88 6.69
N THR A 36 4.25 -2.48 7.54
CA THR A 36 3.19 -1.74 8.25
C THR A 36 3.75 -0.61 9.12
N GLN A 37 4.89 -0.83 9.77
CA GLN A 37 5.58 0.23 10.52
C GLN A 37 6.10 1.35 9.60
N MET A 38 6.66 1.01 8.44
CA MET A 38 7.13 2.01 7.47
C MET A 38 5.99 2.77 6.82
N GLU A 39 4.87 2.12 6.52
CA GLU A 39 3.65 2.77 6.00
C GLU A 39 3.03 3.69 7.04
N GLY A 40 3.01 3.30 8.32
CA GLY A 40 2.61 4.19 9.41
C GLY A 40 3.50 5.44 9.51
N LYS A 41 4.82 5.27 9.37
CA LYS A 41 5.79 6.39 9.33
C LYS A 41 5.65 7.24 8.06
N LYS A 42 5.41 6.62 6.89
CA LYS A 42 5.20 7.30 5.61
C LYS A 42 3.89 8.09 5.60
N LYS A 43 2.79 7.56 6.14
CA LYS A 43 1.54 8.33 6.32
C LYS A 43 1.76 9.51 7.25
N ALA A 44 2.45 9.30 8.37
CA ALA A 44 2.83 10.38 9.29
C ALA A 44 3.76 11.47 8.68
N THR A 45 4.52 11.14 7.61
CA THR A 45 5.44 12.09 6.93
C THR A 45 4.89 12.64 5.62
N GLN A 46 4.02 11.93 4.91
CA GLN A 46 3.42 12.36 3.65
C GLN A 46 2.31 13.40 3.89
N ASP A 47 1.65 13.33 5.05
CA ASP A 47 0.77 14.40 5.56
C ASP A 47 1.54 15.71 5.87
N SER A 48 2.86 15.63 6.01
CA SER A 48 3.74 16.80 6.27
C SER A 48 4.30 17.47 5.00
N HIS A 49 4.17 16.88 3.80
CA HIS A 49 4.87 17.33 2.57
C HIS A 49 3.97 17.69 1.36
N GLN A 50 2.66 17.44 1.38
CA GLN A 50 1.74 17.89 0.32
C GLN A 50 1.29 19.35 0.51
N GLY A 51 2.22 20.28 0.35
CA GLY A 51 1.92 21.71 0.37
C GLY A 51 3.02 22.54 -0.28
N LYS A 52 3.31 22.29 -1.56
CA LYS A 52 3.97 23.26 -2.49
C LYS A 52 4.00 22.74 -3.93
N SER A 53 3.99 23.72 -4.86
CA SER A 53 3.97 23.72 -6.35
C SER A 53 2.61 23.42 -7.00
N ASP A 54 1.69 24.38 -7.16
CA ASP A 54 1.59 25.54 -8.11
C ASP A 54 0.72 25.13 -9.32
N GLU A 55 -0.32 25.81 -9.83
CA GLU A 55 -0.93 27.12 -9.65
C GLU A 55 -2.37 27.07 -10.24
N LYS A 56 -3.20 28.07 -9.89
CA LYS A 56 -4.57 28.41 -10.35
C LYS A 56 -5.75 27.72 -9.65
N TRP A 57 -6.35 28.50 -8.75
CA TRP A 57 -7.58 28.34 -7.97
C TRP A 57 -7.47 27.58 -6.61
N PRO A 58 -8.02 28.16 -5.52
CA PRO A 58 -7.61 27.85 -4.15
C PRO A 58 -8.22 26.53 -3.67
N LYS A 59 -7.38 25.50 -3.47
CA LYS A 59 -7.82 24.20 -2.95
C LYS A 59 -7.91 24.21 -1.43
N VAL A 60 -9.14 24.22 -0.93
CA VAL A 60 -9.55 23.86 0.44
C VAL A 60 -9.09 22.41 0.72
N ARG A 61 -8.29 22.19 1.76
CA ARG A 61 -7.89 20.85 2.22
C ARG A 61 -9.08 20.18 2.91
N ARG A 62 -9.69 19.14 2.31
CA ARG A 62 -10.65 18.27 3.00
C ARG A 62 -9.88 17.16 3.73
N HIS A 63 -9.93 17.15 5.06
CA HIS A 63 -9.55 16.00 5.87
C HIS A 63 -10.80 15.13 6.07
N TYR A 64 -10.69 13.82 5.91
CA TYR A 64 -11.74 12.88 6.31
C TYR A 64 -11.41 12.36 7.71
N PRO A 65 -12.26 12.60 8.73
CA PRO A 65 -12.14 11.92 10.00
C PRO A 65 -12.59 10.46 9.85
N GLN A 66 -11.91 9.55 10.54
CA GLN A 66 -12.30 8.16 10.64
C GLN A 66 -13.65 8.06 11.38
N LYS A 67 -14.67 7.51 10.70
CA LYS A 67 -16.02 7.22 11.21
C LYS A 67 -16.72 8.40 11.90
N SER A 68 -17.01 9.47 11.15
CA SER A 68 -18.16 10.33 11.49
C SER A 68 -19.43 9.76 10.85
N SER A 69 -20.56 9.89 11.53
CA SER A 69 -21.89 9.71 10.95
C SER A 69 -21.93 10.41 9.59
N ALA A 70 -22.49 9.78 8.56
CA ALA A 70 -22.49 10.23 7.15
C ALA A 70 -23.08 11.64 6.90
N LEU A 71 -23.43 12.38 7.96
CA LEU A 71 -24.13 13.66 7.97
C LEU A 71 -23.27 14.83 8.48
N ARG A 72 -22.09 14.59 9.09
CA ARG A 72 -21.24 15.66 9.66
C ARG A 72 -19.77 15.51 9.24
N GLN A 73 -19.23 16.53 8.58
CA GLN A 73 -17.83 16.62 8.15
C GLN A 73 -17.12 17.82 8.79
N GLU A 74 -15.96 17.62 9.42
CA GLU A 74 -15.15 18.71 9.98
C GLU A 74 -13.95 19.06 9.09
N ILE A 75 -13.67 20.35 8.93
CA ILE A 75 -12.58 20.89 8.12
C ILE A 75 -11.68 21.74 9.04
N TRP A 76 -10.52 21.22 9.43
CA TRP A 76 -9.58 21.89 10.35
C TRP A 76 -8.57 22.77 9.62
N ILE A 77 -8.43 24.04 10.03
CA ILE A 77 -7.62 25.07 9.39
C ILE A 77 -6.60 25.65 10.38
N LEU A 78 -5.32 25.60 10.01
CA LEU A 78 -4.23 26.11 10.83
C LEU A 78 -4.08 27.65 10.72
N PRO A 79 -3.96 28.39 11.83
CA PRO A 79 -3.75 29.84 11.81
C PRO A 79 -2.51 30.25 10.99
N PRO A 80 -2.59 31.35 10.21
CA PRO A 80 -1.54 31.75 9.26
C PRO A 80 -0.17 32.02 9.90
N GLN A 81 -0.12 32.35 11.18
CA GLN A 81 1.09 32.66 11.94
C GLN A 81 1.99 31.41 12.11
N LEU A 82 1.43 30.20 12.17
CA LEU A 82 2.18 28.93 12.27
C LEU A 82 2.87 28.51 10.96
N ARG A 83 2.52 29.15 9.82
CA ARG A 83 3.10 28.82 8.51
C ARG A 83 4.54 29.30 8.32
N LYS A 84 5.05 30.18 9.20
CA LYS A 84 6.40 30.80 9.08
C LYS A 84 7.49 30.10 9.91
N SER A 85 7.15 29.42 11.00
CA SER A 85 8.11 28.79 11.92
C SER A 85 8.68 27.44 11.44
N GLN A 86 7.95 26.73 10.56
CA GLN A 86 8.37 25.42 10.02
C GLN A 86 9.57 25.47 9.03
N LYS A 87 10.20 26.63 8.78
CA LYS A 87 11.27 26.77 7.77
C LYS A 87 12.72 26.67 8.30
N THR A 88 12.99 26.62 9.60
CA THR A 88 14.37 26.88 10.09
C THR A 88 15.01 25.90 11.07
N SER A 89 14.47 24.71 11.36
CA SER A 89 15.16 23.82 12.34
C SER A 89 15.22 22.31 12.06
N LEU A 90 14.80 21.80 10.89
CA LEU A 90 14.92 20.35 10.61
C LEU A 90 15.59 20.02 9.25
N VAL A 91 16.27 21.00 8.64
CA VAL A 91 16.95 20.85 7.33
C VAL A 91 18.41 20.39 7.48
N SER A 92 18.71 19.48 8.42
CA SER A 92 20.06 18.90 8.51
C SER A 92 20.11 17.37 8.71
N SER A 93 18.99 16.65 8.70
CA SER A 93 19.07 15.20 8.97
C SER A 93 18.29 14.25 8.08
N LEU A 94 17.42 14.68 7.17
CA LEU A 94 16.82 13.75 6.20
C LEU A 94 16.59 14.47 4.88
N GLY A 95 17.46 14.19 3.91
CA GLY A 95 17.39 14.75 2.57
C GLY A 95 16.09 14.34 1.86
N LEU A 96 15.56 15.27 1.08
CA LEU A 96 14.76 15.02 -0.13
C LEU A 96 14.63 16.34 -0.91
N GLN A 97 15.65 16.62 -1.72
CA GLN A 97 15.44 17.17 -3.06
C GLN A 97 14.93 16.02 -3.95
N PRO A 98 14.10 16.26 -4.97
CA PRO A 98 13.78 15.25 -5.96
C PRO A 98 14.98 15.05 -6.89
N SER A 99 16.00 14.33 -6.42
CA SER A 99 17.09 13.75 -7.22
C SER A 99 17.94 12.82 -6.33
N SER A 100 17.99 11.54 -6.72
CA SER A 100 18.78 10.42 -6.17
C SER A 100 18.41 9.91 -4.77
N ARG A 101 17.45 8.95 -4.71
CA ARG A 101 17.60 7.85 -3.73
C ARG A 101 18.98 7.23 -3.97
N THR A 102 19.76 6.97 -2.92
CA THR A 102 21.03 6.28 -3.15
C THR A 102 20.74 4.89 -3.74
N PRO A 103 21.59 4.35 -4.63
CA PRO A 103 21.39 3.00 -5.16
C PRO A 103 21.19 1.94 -4.06
N SER A 104 21.88 2.09 -2.93
CA SER A 104 21.73 1.21 -1.77
C SER A 104 20.35 1.29 -1.10
N GLU A 105 19.77 2.49 -0.97
CA GLU A 105 18.41 2.66 -0.44
C GLU A 105 17.36 2.08 -1.38
N LEU A 106 17.56 2.25 -2.70
CA LEU A 106 16.65 1.69 -3.69
C LEU A 106 16.68 0.16 -3.68
N VAL A 107 17.87 -0.46 -3.59
CA VAL A 107 18.02 -1.91 -3.45
C VAL A 107 17.30 -2.40 -2.19
N LYS A 108 17.50 -1.76 -1.03
CA LYS A 108 16.81 -2.14 0.22
C LYS A 108 15.29 -1.99 0.14
N SER A 109 14.82 -0.92 -0.51
CA SER A 109 13.38 -0.69 -0.74
C SER A 109 12.80 -1.82 -1.60
N PHE A 110 13.46 -2.13 -2.72
CA PHE A 110 13.08 -3.23 -3.59
C PHE A 110 13.09 -4.58 -2.87
N GLU A 111 14.15 -4.92 -2.12
CA GLU A 111 14.20 -6.18 -1.39
C GLU A 111 13.03 -6.32 -0.42
N LEU A 112 12.65 -5.24 0.26
CA LEU A 112 11.51 -5.24 1.17
C LEU A 112 10.18 -5.39 0.43
N SER A 113 9.94 -4.62 -0.64
CA SER A 113 8.73 -4.68 -1.47
C SER A 113 8.57 -6.05 -2.13
N PHE A 114 9.67 -6.61 -2.66
CA PHE A 114 9.72 -7.93 -3.27
C PHE A 114 9.39 -9.03 -2.27
N LEU A 115 10.01 -9.02 -1.08
CA LEU A 115 9.70 -9.98 -0.03
C LEU A 115 8.28 -9.83 0.53
N HIS A 116 7.74 -8.61 0.58
CA HIS A 116 6.36 -8.38 0.99
C HIS A 116 5.37 -8.97 -0.03
N THR A 117 5.65 -8.80 -1.33
CA THR A 117 4.86 -9.39 -2.42
C THR A 117 4.85 -10.91 -2.33
N HIS A 118 6.03 -11.52 -2.22
CA HIS A 118 6.15 -12.98 -2.09
C HIS A 118 5.61 -13.52 -0.78
N GLY A 119 5.65 -12.73 0.29
CA GLY A 119 5.01 -13.06 1.56
C GLY A 119 3.50 -13.20 1.42
N LYS A 120 2.84 -12.27 0.70
CA LYS A 120 1.40 -12.35 0.41
C LYS A 120 1.06 -13.60 -0.41
N LEU A 121 1.84 -13.92 -1.44
CA LEU A 121 1.66 -15.14 -2.24
C LEU A 121 1.83 -16.40 -1.39
N PHE A 122 2.85 -16.44 -0.53
CA PHE A 122 3.19 -17.61 0.27
C PHE A 122 2.20 -17.86 1.42
N THR A 123 1.82 -16.82 2.16
CA THR A 123 0.90 -16.94 3.31
C THR A 123 -0.57 -16.86 2.90
N LYS A 124 -0.85 -16.44 1.66
CA LYS A 124 -2.20 -16.20 1.12
C LYS A 124 -2.99 -15.15 1.90
N THR A 125 -2.31 -14.25 2.60
CA THR A 125 -2.93 -13.21 3.44
C THR A 125 -2.67 -11.81 2.90
N GLY A 126 -3.67 -10.93 2.94
CA GLY A 126 -3.53 -9.55 2.51
C GLY A 126 -3.59 -9.37 0.98
N MET A 127 -4.30 -10.26 0.28
CA MET A 127 -4.39 -10.25 -1.19
C MET A 127 -5.19 -9.05 -1.74
N GLU A 128 -6.01 -8.41 -0.91
CA GLU A 128 -6.77 -7.19 -1.26
C GLU A 128 -5.88 -5.99 -1.62
N THR A 129 -4.62 -5.98 -1.14
CA THR A 129 -3.62 -4.96 -1.47
C THR A 129 -2.53 -5.47 -2.41
N PHE A 130 -2.64 -6.70 -2.93
CA PHE A 130 -1.59 -7.35 -3.71
C PHE A 130 -1.19 -6.56 -4.95
N SER A 131 -2.18 -6.12 -5.75
CA SER A 131 -1.94 -5.35 -6.98
C SER A 131 -1.11 -4.09 -6.73
N ALA A 132 -1.42 -3.32 -5.67
CA ALA A 132 -0.67 -2.12 -5.32
C ALA A 132 0.80 -2.41 -4.94
N VAL A 133 1.05 -3.51 -4.22
CA VAL A 133 2.40 -3.91 -3.82
C VAL A 133 3.20 -4.44 -5.02
N VAL A 134 2.56 -5.15 -5.95
CA VAL A 134 3.16 -5.58 -7.21
C VAL A 134 3.59 -4.37 -8.04
N SER A 135 2.70 -3.38 -8.25
CA SER A 135 3.05 -2.16 -9.00
C SER A 135 4.24 -1.42 -8.41
N GLN A 136 4.29 -1.29 -7.08
CA GLN A 136 5.44 -0.68 -6.39
C GLN A 136 6.73 -1.50 -6.61
N THR A 137 6.64 -2.82 -6.50
CA THR A 137 7.80 -3.73 -6.67
C THR A 137 8.34 -3.66 -8.10
N LEU A 138 7.47 -3.68 -9.11
CA LEU A 138 7.85 -3.58 -10.52
C LEU A 138 8.50 -2.22 -10.83
N HIS A 139 7.94 -1.12 -10.31
CA HIS A 139 8.52 0.21 -10.49
C HIS A 139 9.92 0.33 -9.85
N GLU A 140 10.10 -0.19 -8.64
CA GLU A 140 11.41 -0.20 -7.96
C GLU A 140 12.41 -1.10 -8.70
N PHE A 141 11.98 -2.25 -9.20
CA PHE A 141 12.81 -3.15 -10.00
C PHE A 141 13.25 -2.50 -11.32
N GLN A 142 12.32 -1.89 -12.06
CA GLN A 142 12.63 -1.16 -13.29
C GLN A 142 13.63 -0.03 -13.03
N SER A 143 13.44 0.73 -11.94
CA SER A 143 14.36 1.79 -11.54
C SER A 143 15.77 1.26 -11.25
N LEU A 144 15.89 0.07 -10.66
CA LEU A 144 17.18 -0.58 -10.39
C LEU A 144 17.89 -1.05 -11.66
N LEU A 145 17.14 -1.61 -12.61
CA LEU A 145 17.69 -2.08 -13.89
C LEU A 145 18.21 -0.94 -14.78
N GLN A 146 17.73 0.29 -14.56
CA GLN A 146 18.15 1.49 -15.30
C GLN A 146 19.36 2.22 -14.69
N LEU A 147 19.87 1.75 -13.54
CA LEU A 147 21.05 2.36 -12.92
C LEU A 147 22.34 1.92 -13.62
N SER A 148 23.21 2.89 -13.91
CA SER A 148 24.57 2.68 -14.43
C SER A 148 25.60 3.27 -13.46
N PRO A 149 26.45 2.46 -12.80
CA PRO A 149 26.56 1.00 -12.90
C PRO A 149 25.39 0.27 -12.21
N SER A 150 25.07 -0.93 -12.70
CA SER A 150 24.06 -1.81 -12.13
C SER A 150 24.36 -2.08 -10.65
N SER A 151 23.35 -1.87 -9.80
CA SER A 151 23.52 -1.93 -8.34
C SER A 151 22.92 -3.20 -7.71
N ILE A 152 22.29 -4.05 -8.52
CA ILE A 152 21.64 -5.29 -8.06
C ILE A 152 22.60 -6.49 -8.08
N GLY A 153 23.43 -6.62 -9.13
CA GLY A 153 24.36 -7.73 -9.32
C GLY A 153 23.72 -9.01 -9.84
N ASN A 154 24.51 -9.82 -10.56
CA ASN A 154 24.10 -11.07 -11.20
C ASN A 154 23.47 -12.09 -10.23
N MET A 155 24.09 -12.32 -9.07
CA MET A 155 23.64 -13.31 -8.09
C MET A 155 22.29 -12.93 -7.48
N LYS A 156 22.06 -11.64 -7.25
CA LYS A 156 20.80 -11.13 -6.70
C LYS A 156 19.66 -11.30 -7.71
N LEU A 157 19.92 -11.03 -8.99
CA LEU A 157 18.96 -11.29 -10.07
C LEU A 157 18.61 -12.78 -10.17
N LEU A 158 19.60 -13.68 -10.04
CA LEU A 158 19.36 -15.13 -10.01
C LEU A 158 18.50 -15.53 -8.81
N GLN A 159 18.74 -14.94 -7.63
CA GLN A 159 17.90 -15.17 -6.46
C GLN A 159 16.46 -14.70 -6.69
N VAL A 160 16.28 -13.53 -7.31
CA VAL A 160 14.96 -12.98 -7.65
C VAL A 160 14.22 -13.93 -8.61
N MET A 161 14.87 -14.41 -9.67
CA MET A 161 14.29 -15.38 -10.58
C MET A 161 13.97 -16.72 -9.88
N GLY A 162 14.87 -17.20 -9.01
CA GLY A 162 14.66 -18.39 -8.18
C GLY A 162 13.43 -18.30 -7.27
N ILE A 163 13.25 -17.16 -6.60
CA ILE A 163 12.08 -16.91 -5.75
C ILE A 163 10.80 -16.85 -6.59
N ASN A 164 10.82 -16.19 -7.75
CA ASN A 164 9.68 -16.14 -8.68
C ASN A 164 9.27 -17.56 -9.14
N MET A 165 10.22 -18.37 -9.60
CA MET A 165 9.97 -19.76 -9.99
C MET A 165 9.39 -20.59 -8.85
N PHE A 166 9.97 -20.48 -7.64
CA PHE A 166 9.44 -21.17 -6.46
C PHE A 166 8.01 -20.75 -6.14
N ALA A 167 7.72 -19.45 -6.16
CA ALA A 167 6.39 -18.94 -5.84
C ALA A 167 5.32 -19.49 -6.79
N ILE A 168 5.62 -19.58 -8.08
CA ILE A 168 4.73 -20.19 -9.09
C ILE A 168 4.47 -21.65 -8.75
N SER A 169 5.52 -22.45 -8.52
CA SER A 169 5.38 -23.87 -8.17
C SER A 169 4.64 -24.09 -6.85
N ASN A 170 4.87 -23.26 -5.83
CA ASN A 170 4.20 -23.38 -4.53
C ASN A 170 2.74 -22.91 -4.56
N CYS A 171 2.34 -22.10 -5.55
CA CYS A 171 0.95 -21.68 -5.75
C CYS A 171 0.15 -22.64 -6.64
N ALA A 172 0.80 -23.60 -7.31
CA ALA A 172 0.13 -24.67 -8.02
C ALA A 172 -0.69 -25.51 -7.03
N SER A 173 -1.97 -25.74 -7.32
CA SER A 173 -2.85 -26.55 -6.48
C SER A 173 -2.35 -28.00 -6.42
N SER A 174 -2.34 -28.60 -5.23
CA SER A 174 -2.05 -30.04 -5.06
C SER A 174 -3.19 -30.94 -5.57
N ASP A 175 -4.34 -30.37 -5.92
CA ASP A 175 -5.50 -31.10 -6.40
C ASP A 175 -5.34 -31.48 -7.87
N VAL A 176 -4.92 -32.73 -8.05
CA VAL A 176 -4.67 -33.49 -9.29
C VAL A 176 -5.91 -33.62 -10.23
N TRP A 177 -7.01 -32.91 -9.97
CA TRP A 177 -8.33 -33.26 -10.55
C TRP A 177 -8.91 -32.24 -11.52
N ALA A 178 -8.22 -31.14 -11.80
CA ALA A 178 -8.58 -30.22 -12.89
C ALA A 178 -7.37 -30.02 -13.82
N GLU A 179 -7.17 -30.95 -14.75
CA GLU A 179 -6.26 -30.75 -15.86
C GLU A 179 -6.61 -29.43 -16.58
N GLY A 180 -5.72 -28.43 -16.47
CA GLY A 180 -5.77 -27.21 -17.28
C GLY A 180 -6.34 -25.95 -16.63
N ILE A 181 -6.77 -25.96 -15.36
CA ILE A 181 -7.28 -24.74 -14.69
C ILE A 181 -6.23 -24.22 -13.69
N MET A 182 -5.57 -23.13 -14.04
CA MET A 182 -4.62 -22.43 -13.16
C MET A 182 -5.37 -21.75 -12.01
N SER A 183 -4.84 -21.86 -10.78
CA SER A 183 -5.43 -21.16 -9.64
C SER A 183 -5.23 -19.64 -9.77
N PRO A 184 -6.16 -18.78 -9.31
CA PRO A 184 -5.97 -17.32 -9.37
C PRO A 184 -4.70 -16.83 -8.66
N LEU A 185 -4.27 -17.56 -7.62
CA LEU A 185 -3.04 -17.27 -6.88
C LEU A 185 -1.80 -17.63 -7.69
N GLN A 186 -1.83 -18.75 -8.42
CA GLN A 186 -0.76 -19.14 -9.33
C GLN A 186 -0.66 -18.14 -10.49
N ASP A 187 -1.78 -17.69 -11.05
CA ASP A 187 -1.81 -16.66 -12.10
C ASP A 187 -1.14 -15.35 -11.64
N CYS A 188 -1.45 -14.89 -10.43
CA CYS A 188 -0.79 -13.74 -9.81
C CYS A 188 0.74 -13.90 -9.73
N ALA A 189 1.23 -15.09 -9.36
CA ALA A 189 2.65 -15.38 -9.27
C ALA A 189 3.33 -15.44 -10.65
N VAL A 190 2.66 -16.04 -11.64
CA VAL A 190 3.14 -16.12 -13.02
C VAL A 190 3.25 -14.72 -13.62
N ARG A 191 2.21 -13.89 -13.45
CA ARG A 191 2.19 -12.52 -13.95
C ARG A 191 3.33 -11.67 -13.39
N LEU A 192 3.55 -11.71 -12.07
CA LEU A 192 4.67 -11.02 -11.44
C LEU A 192 6.01 -11.47 -12.02
N GLY A 193 6.21 -12.79 -12.17
CA GLY A 193 7.42 -13.36 -12.75
C GLY A 193 7.66 -12.89 -14.20
N MET A 194 6.62 -12.96 -15.03
CA MET A 194 6.64 -12.54 -16.44
C MET A 194 6.89 -11.04 -16.59
N ASP A 195 6.25 -10.19 -15.78
CA ASP A 195 6.46 -8.74 -15.82
C ASP A 195 7.91 -8.38 -15.43
N MET A 196 8.47 -9.01 -14.39
CA MET A 196 9.87 -8.81 -14.01
C MET A 196 10.83 -9.30 -15.11
N PHE A 197 10.56 -10.46 -15.70
CA PHE A 197 11.35 -10.96 -16.83
C PHE A 197 11.28 -10.01 -18.03
N GLY A 198 10.09 -9.52 -18.40
CA GLY A 198 9.90 -8.55 -19.48
C GLY A 198 10.68 -7.25 -19.28
N LEU A 199 10.74 -6.75 -18.04
CA LEU A 199 11.60 -5.60 -17.69
C LEU A 199 13.08 -5.90 -17.94
N MET A 200 13.57 -7.08 -17.53
CA MET A 200 14.97 -7.49 -17.76
C MET A 200 15.29 -7.65 -19.26
N VAL A 201 14.38 -8.25 -20.02
CA VAL A 201 14.50 -8.42 -21.48
C VAL A 201 14.57 -7.06 -22.16
N THR A 202 13.68 -6.13 -21.79
CA THR A 202 13.66 -4.76 -22.33
C THR A 202 14.98 -4.04 -22.06
N THR A 203 15.49 -4.13 -20.83
CA THR A 203 16.79 -3.54 -20.47
C THR A 203 17.94 -4.18 -21.26
N ALA A 204 17.95 -5.50 -21.41
CA ALA A 204 19.00 -6.20 -22.17
C ALA A 204 18.99 -5.83 -23.66
N ALA A 205 17.81 -5.77 -24.29
CA ALA A 205 17.67 -5.34 -25.68
C ALA A 205 18.17 -3.90 -25.87
N HIS A 206 17.80 -2.99 -24.97
CA HIS A 206 18.28 -1.60 -24.99
C HIS A 206 19.80 -1.50 -24.81
N ASN A 207 20.40 -2.30 -23.90
CA ASN A 207 21.85 -2.31 -23.68
C ASN A 207 22.63 -2.83 -24.90
N LEU A 208 22.10 -3.84 -25.61
CA LEU A 208 22.64 -4.31 -26.89
C LEU A 208 22.55 -3.24 -27.98
N GLN A 209 21.41 -2.54 -28.09
CA GLN A 209 21.23 -1.43 -29.02
C GLN A 209 22.22 -0.29 -28.76
N GLN A 210 22.44 0.08 -27.50
CA GLN A 210 23.41 1.09 -27.14
C GLN A 210 24.84 0.66 -27.49
N GLN A 211 25.19 -0.60 -27.20
CA GLN A 211 26.50 -1.16 -27.56
C GLN A 211 26.73 -1.08 -29.08
N ARG A 212 25.74 -1.48 -29.88
CA ARG A 212 25.80 -1.39 -31.36
C ARG A 212 25.94 0.06 -31.86
N ARG A 213 25.18 1.00 -31.30
CA ARG A 213 25.27 2.44 -31.65
C ARG A 213 26.62 3.06 -31.27
N SER A 214 27.28 2.55 -30.23
CA SER A 214 28.62 2.99 -29.86
C SER A 214 29.69 2.43 -30.80
N ALA A 215 29.57 1.16 -31.22
CA ALA A 215 30.49 0.51 -32.14
C ALA A 215 30.48 1.11 -33.55
N THR A 216 29.33 1.61 -34.03
CA THR A 216 29.22 2.27 -35.35
C THR A 216 29.80 3.69 -35.39
N ARG A 217 30.00 4.34 -34.23
CA ARG A 217 30.53 5.72 -34.12
C ARG A 217 32.05 5.77 -34.00
N ASP A 218 32.66 4.79 -33.32
CA ASP A 218 34.12 4.68 -33.16
C ASP A 218 34.70 3.66 -34.15
N SER A 219 34.79 4.04 -35.43
CA SER A 219 35.35 3.22 -36.51
C SER A 219 36.88 3.02 -36.45
N GLY A 220 37.48 2.91 -35.25
CA GLY A 220 38.93 2.73 -35.14
C GLY A 220 39.52 2.14 -33.87
N GLN A 221 38.86 2.11 -32.70
CA GLN A 221 39.52 1.65 -31.46
C GLN A 221 38.60 1.00 -30.39
N ALA A 222 37.39 0.56 -30.72
CA ALA A 222 36.48 -0.07 -29.76
C ALA A 222 36.29 -1.57 -30.01
N GLU A 223 37.35 -2.32 -30.27
CA GLU A 223 37.30 -3.79 -30.19
C GLU A 223 37.06 -4.21 -28.73
N GLY A 224 35.86 -4.75 -28.45
CA GLY A 224 35.65 -5.65 -27.32
C GLY A 224 35.53 -5.04 -25.92
N LYS A 225 35.08 -3.79 -25.75
CA LYS A 225 34.64 -3.36 -24.41
C LYS A 225 33.37 -4.11 -24.03
N SER A 226 33.53 -5.08 -23.13
CA SER A 226 32.44 -5.81 -22.53
C SER A 226 31.43 -4.85 -21.90
N ASN A 227 30.14 -5.02 -22.24
CA ASN A 227 29.06 -4.33 -21.56
C ASN A 227 28.77 -5.09 -20.25
N ALA A 228 29.41 -4.65 -19.17
CA ALA A 228 29.28 -5.26 -17.84
C ALA A 228 27.82 -5.33 -17.37
N GLU A 229 27.00 -4.33 -17.72
CA GLU A 229 25.57 -4.29 -17.35
C GLU A 229 24.78 -5.38 -18.08
N LEU A 230 25.10 -5.65 -19.34
CA LEU A 230 24.50 -6.77 -20.09
C LEU A 230 24.95 -8.13 -19.50
N GLN A 231 26.24 -8.27 -19.17
CA GLN A 231 26.77 -9.50 -18.58
C GLN A 231 26.08 -9.88 -17.26
N GLU A 232 25.64 -8.90 -16.47
CA GLU A 232 24.91 -9.15 -15.23
C GLU A 232 23.48 -9.69 -15.45
N LEU A 233 22.84 -9.33 -16.56
CA LEU A 233 21.46 -9.75 -16.88
C LEU A 233 21.39 -11.14 -17.51
N LEU A 234 22.36 -11.49 -18.35
CA LEU A 234 22.36 -12.71 -19.18
C LEU A 234 22.12 -14.00 -18.38
N PRO A 235 22.76 -14.25 -17.21
CA PRO A 235 22.54 -15.47 -16.44
C PRO A 235 21.08 -15.66 -16.02
N SER A 236 20.45 -14.58 -15.55
CA SER A 236 19.08 -14.62 -15.05
C SER A 236 18.05 -14.71 -16.17
N LEU A 237 18.31 -14.04 -17.30
CA LEU A 237 17.49 -14.18 -18.50
C LEU A 237 17.52 -15.61 -19.05
N LYS A 238 18.72 -16.20 -19.12
CA LYS A 238 18.93 -17.58 -19.58
C LYS A 238 18.18 -18.57 -18.68
N VAL A 239 18.33 -18.45 -17.37
CA VAL A 239 17.64 -19.32 -16.40
C VAL A 239 16.12 -19.21 -16.49
N TRP A 240 15.57 -17.99 -16.66
CA TRP A 240 14.13 -17.84 -16.81
C TRP A 240 13.62 -18.43 -18.14
N ALA A 241 14.38 -18.27 -19.22
CA ALA A 241 14.09 -18.91 -20.50
C ALA A 241 14.09 -20.45 -20.38
N ASP A 242 15.08 -21.02 -19.69
CA ASP A 242 15.14 -22.46 -19.38
C ASP A 242 13.87 -22.90 -18.62
N TRP A 243 13.47 -22.15 -17.59
CA TRP A 243 12.22 -22.42 -16.85
C TRP A 243 10.98 -22.38 -17.75
N MET A 244 10.88 -21.39 -18.63
CA MET A 244 9.77 -21.25 -19.57
C MET A 244 9.68 -22.47 -20.49
N THR A 245 10.80 -22.97 -21.02
CA THR A 245 10.76 -24.20 -21.86
C THR A 245 10.27 -25.43 -21.10
N CYS A 246 10.51 -25.51 -19.79
CA CYS A 246 10.05 -26.61 -18.95
C CYS A 246 8.55 -26.51 -18.59
N HIS A 247 7.96 -25.31 -18.61
CA HIS A 247 6.63 -25.02 -18.05
C HIS A 247 5.70 -24.35 -19.06
N GLN A 248 5.71 -24.79 -20.33
CA GLN A 248 4.95 -24.18 -21.42
C GLN A 248 3.48 -23.89 -21.07
N PHE A 249 2.79 -24.82 -20.41
CA PHE A 249 1.37 -24.67 -20.03
C PHE A 249 1.09 -23.54 -19.02
N THR A 250 2.12 -23.07 -18.31
CA THR A 250 1.97 -22.07 -17.24
C THR A 250 1.91 -20.65 -17.78
N TRP A 251 2.74 -20.31 -18.77
CA TRP A 251 2.89 -18.93 -19.27
C TRP A 251 2.32 -18.73 -20.68
N ASN A 252 2.03 -19.80 -21.42
CA ASN A 252 1.61 -19.69 -22.82
C ASN A 252 0.17 -19.13 -22.90
N PRO A 253 -0.01 -17.93 -23.50
CA PRO A 253 -1.33 -17.28 -23.59
C PRO A 253 -2.33 -18.06 -24.46
N THR A 254 -1.86 -18.99 -25.30
CA THR A 254 -2.72 -19.76 -26.20
C THR A 254 -3.33 -21.01 -25.56
N THR A 255 -2.76 -21.45 -24.43
CA THR A 255 -3.25 -22.61 -23.65
C THR A 255 -3.93 -22.19 -22.35
N ASN A 256 -3.68 -20.98 -21.86
CA ASN A 256 -4.29 -20.45 -20.64
C ASN A 256 -5.46 -19.52 -21.00
N THR A 257 -6.71 -19.97 -20.75
CA THR A 257 -7.94 -19.20 -21.00
C THR A 257 -8.16 -18.03 -20.03
N TYR A 258 -7.32 -17.93 -18.99
CA TYR A 258 -7.27 -16.80 -18.08
C TYR A 258 -5.90 -16.13 -18.20
N SER A 259 -5.77 -15.17 -19.11
CA SER A 259 -4.62 -14.27 -19.11
C SER A 259 -5.03 -12.95 -19.76
N SER A 260 -5.48 -12.00 -18.94
CA SER A 260 -5.34 -10.59 -19.32
C SER A 260 -3.84 -10.32 -19.51
N SER A 261 -3.49 -9.81 -20.69
CA SER A 261 -2.11 -9.65 -21.17
C SER A 261 -1.15 -9.11 -20.09
N PRO A 262 0.12 -9.58 -20.01
CA PRO A 262 1.12 -8.99 -19.13
C PRO A 262 1.21 -7.48 -19.34
N VAL A 263 1.47 -6.73 -18.27
CA VAL A 263 1.45 -5.25 -18.29
C VAL A 263 2.66 -4.72 -19.07
N ALA A 264 3.74 -5.51 -19.14
CA ALA A 264 4.85 -5.26 -20.05
C ALA A 264 4.62 -5.96 -21.39
N ASN A 265 4.95 -5.28 -22.50
CA ASN A 265 5.05 -5.84 -23.86
C ASN A 265 6.20 -6.88 -23.95
N THR A 266 6.16 -7.91 -23.11
CA THR A 266 7.23 -8.89 -22.87
C THR A 266 7.55 -9.65 -24.15
N TRP A 267 6.53 -10.01 -24.92
CA TRP A 267 6.68 -10.71 -26.19
C TRP A 267 7.34 -9.84 -27.26
N THR A 268 6.95 -8.56 -27.35
CA THR A 268 7.61 -7.59 -28.24
C THR A 268 9.06 -7.35 -27.81
N ALA A 269 9.31 -7.19 -26.50
CA ALA A 269 10.66 -7.04 -25.96
C ALA A 269 11.54 -8.27 -26.23
N LEU A 270 10.96 -9.48 -26.17
CA LEU A 270 11.65 -10.72 -26.54
C LEU A 270 12.00 -10.77 -28.03
N ALA A 271 11.07 -10.34 -28.89
CA ALA A 271 11.32 -10.21 -30.31
C ALA A 271 12.49 -9.24 -30.59
N ASP A 272 12.47 -8.06 -29.94
CA ASP A 272 13.55 -7.07 -30.01
C ASP A 272 14.88 -7.65 -29.54
N LEU A 273 14.89 -8.35 -28.40
CA LEU A 273 16.10 -9.01 -27.89
C LEU A 273 16.65 -10.04 -28.88
N CYS A 274 15.79 -10.89 -29.46
CA CYS A 274 16.20 -11.90 -30.44
C CYS A 274 16.82 -11.24 -31.68
N ASN A 275 16.20 -10.17 -32.19
CA ASN A 275 16.73 -9.39 -33.31
C ASN A 275 18.12 -8.80 -32.99
N GLU A 276 18.30 -8.16 -31.84
CA GLU A 276 19.59 -7.61 -31.44
C GLU A 276 20.66 -8.69 -31.21
N LEU A 277 20.27 -9.87 -30.72
CA LEU A 277 21.19 -11.00 -30.56
C LEU A 277 21.63 -11.58 -31.91
N GLU A 278 20.74 -11.70 -32.89
CA GLU A 278 21.09 -12.16 -34.24
C GLU A 278 22.02 -11.21 -34.98
N GLU A 279 21.83 -9.91 -34.81
CA GLU A 279 22.73 -8.88 -35.35
C GLU A 279 24.05 -8.78 -34.58
N SER A 280 24.13 -9.31 -33.36
CA SER A 280 25.36 -9.31 -32.56
C SER A 280 26.36 -10.33 -33.09
N ASP A 281 27.48 -9.83 -33.61
CA ASP A 281 28.52 -10.65 -34.24
C ASP A 281 29.10 -11.65 -33.22
N SER A 282 28.74 -12.93 -33.39
CA SER A 282 29.15 -14.04 -32.51
C SER A 282 30.39 -14.77 -33.04
N SER A 283 31.03 -14.25 -34.08
CA SER A 283 32.06 -14.92 -34.87
C SER A 283 33.43 -15.06 -34.17
N THR A 284 33.61 -14.45 -33.00
CA THR A 284 34.92 -14.36 -32.33
C THR A 284 35.33 -15.64 -31.58
N VAL A 285 34.37 -16.51 -31.20
CA VAL A 285 34.64 -17.76 -30.48
C VAL A 285 33.78 -18.88 -31.04
N THR A 286 34.42 -19.98 -31.42
CA THR A 286 33.75 -21.22 -31.86
C THR A 286 33.39 -22.07 -30.65
N LEU A 287 32.09 -22.35 -30.49
CA LEU A 287 31.58 -23.34 -29.53
C LEU A 287 31.38 -24.66 -30.26
N GLU A 288 32.02 -25.72 -29.77
CA GLU A 288 31.91 -27.08 -30.33
C GLU A 288 31.01 -27.97 -29.46
N ASP A 289 30.31 -28.90 -30.10
CA ASP A 289 29.47 -29.92 -29.43
C ASP A 289 30.29 -31.12 -28.94
N GLU A 290 31.38 -31.43 -29.61
CA GLU A 290 32.22 -32.58 -29.32
C GLU A 290 33.43 -32.21 -28.47
N HIS A 291 33.78 -33.09 -27.53
CA HIS A 291 34.98 -32.94 -26.72
C HIS A 291 36.23 -33.25 -27.56
N ARG A 292 37.21 -32.33 -27.55
CA ARG A 292 38.57 -32.53 -28.10
C ARG A 292 39.61 -32.20 -27.03
N GLU A 293 40.80 -32.80 -27.13
CA GLU A 293 41.87 -32.64 -26.13
C GLU A 293 42.36 -31.19 -25.95
N ASP A 294 42.17 -30.34 -26.96
CA ASP A 294 42.57 -28.94 -26.99
C ASP A 294 41.46 -27.97 -26.51
N LEU A 295 40.29 -28.49 -26.13
CA LEU A 295 39.12 -27.69 -25.74
C LEU A 295 38.70 -27.97 -24.30
N GLU A 296 38.18 -26.95 -23.63
CA GLU A 296 37.65 -27.03 -22.27
C GLU A 296 36.11 -26.91 -22.28
N PRO A 297 35.41 -27.59 -21.36
CA PRO A 297 33.97 -27.46 -21.23
C PRO A 297 33.58 -26.05 -20.78
N VAL A 298 32.58 -25.47 -21.44
CA VAL A 298 32.04 -24.15 -21.09
C VAL A 298 30.98 -24.34 -20.00
N LEU A 299 31.37 -23.99 -18.77
CA LEU A 299 30.55 -24.14 -17.57
C LEU A 299 29.91 -22.79 -17.17
N LEU A 300 28.59 -22.79 -17.00
CA LEU A 300 27.83 -21.60 -16.60
C LEU A 300 27.56 -21.63 -15.10
N GLU A 301 27.99 -20.58 -14.39
CA GLU A 301 27.87 -20.48 -12.92
C GLU A 301 26.42 -20.60 -12.43
N GLU A 302 25.48 -20.03 -13.17
CA GLU A 302 24.04 -20.08 -12.88
C GLU A 302 23.48 -21.50 -12.85
N ASP A 303 23.99 -22.40 -13.71
CA ASP A 303 23.55 -23.79 -13.79
C ASP A 303 24.04 -24.59 -12.60
N PHE A 304 25.28 -24.35 -12.17
CA PHE A 304 25.80 -24.90 -10.91
C PHE A 304 25.05 -24.36 -9.71
N HIS A 305 24.75 -23.05 -9.71
CA HIS A 305 24.07 -22.39 -8.60
C HIS A 305 22.67 -22.97 -8.36
N LEU A 306 21.93 -23.24 -9.45
CA LEU A 306 20.56 -23.75 -9.41
C LEU A 306 20.44 -25.27 -9.59
N ALA A 307 21.57 -25.99 -9.61
CA ALA A 307 21.56 -27.45 -9.65
C ALA A 307 20.67 -28.03 -8.52
N GLY A 308 19.84 -29.00 -8.89
CA GLY A 308 18.90 -29.66 -7.98
C GLY A 308 17.67 -28.82 -7.58
N PHE A 309 17.49 -27.62 -8.15
CA PHE A 309 16.27 -26.84 -7.97
C PHE A 309 15.15 -27.37 -8.85
N GLN A 310 14.17 -28.05 -8.26
CA GLN A 310 13.13 -28.82 -8.93
C GLN A 310 12.27 -28.03 -9.95
N PRO A 311 12.00 -26.71 -9.77
CA PRO A 311 11.36 -25.90 -10.80
C PRO A 311 12.16 -25.77 -12.10
N LEU A 312 13.45 -26.08 -12.10
CA LEU A 312 14.21 -26.26 -13.33
C LEU A 312 14.32 -27.77 -13.57
N SER A 313 13.58 -28.27 -14.56
CA SER A 313 13.79 -29.65 -14.99
C SER A 313 15.23 -29.80 -15.51
N SER A 314 15.78 -31.01 -15.48
CA SER A 314 17.18 -31.29 -15.86
C SER A 314 17.52 -31.03 -17.33
N GLN A 315 16.66 -30.36 -18.09
CA GLN A 315 16.80 -30.14 -19.52
C GLN A 315 17.41 -28.76 -19.80
N ILE A 316 18.73 -28.74 -19.96
CA ILE A 316 19.47 -27.55 -20.39
C ILE A 316 19.30 -27.40 -21.90
N ILE A 317 18.78 -26.26 -22.35
CA ILE A 317 18.48 -25.99 -23.78
C ILE A 317 19.73 -26.17 -24.66
N SER A 318 20.90 -25.68 -24.21
CA SER A 318 22.10 -25.62 -25.03
C SER A 318 22.95 -26.89 -25.05
N GLY A 319 22.68 -27.87 -24.18
CA GLY A 319 23.62 -28.97 -23.92
C GLY A 319 25.01 -28.50 -23.43
N VAL A 320 25.95 -29.43 -23.27
CA VAL A 320 27.35 -29.12 -22.93
C VAL A 320 28.09 -28.70 -24.19
N LYS A 321 28.81 -27.57 -24.14
CA LYS A 321 29.65 -27.07 -25.24
C LYS A 321 31.11 -26.97 -24.81
N TYR A 322 32.01 -26.98 -25.78
CA TYR A 322 33.46 -26.89 -25.59
C TYR A 322 34.03 -25.68 -26.33
N ALA A 323 35.06 -25.04 -25.77
CA ALA A 323 35.72 -23.88 -26.37
C ALA A 323 37.20 -23.84 -26.02
N SER A 324 37.96 -22.95 -26.66
CA SER A 324 39.40 -22.83 -26.38
C SER A 324 39.64 -22.38 -24.92
N PRO A 325 40.66 -22.94 -24.21
CA PRO A 325 40.94 -22.60 -22.81
C PRO A 325 41.06 -21.09 -22.56
N SER A 326 41.68 -20.37 -23.51
CA SER A 326 41.85 -18.92 -23.41
C SER A 326 40.53 -18.14 -23.43
N SER A 327 39.52 -18.64 -24.14
CA SER A 327 38.19 -18.03 -24.21
C SER A 327 37.34 -18.35 -22.98
N VAL A 328 37.50 -19.57 -22.42
CA VAL A 328 36.82 -20.02 -21.20
C VAL A 328 37.34 -19.28 -19.98
N GLN A 329 38.67 -19.17 -19.82
CA GLN A 329 39.30 -18.49 -18.69
C GLN A 329 38.98 -16.98 -18.64
N LYS A 330 38.71 -16.36 -19.80
CA LYS A 330 38.34 -14.94 -19.91
C LYS A 330 36.83 -14.68 -19.76
N GLY A 331 36.00 -15.72 -19.63
CA GLY A 331 34.54 -15.57 -19.52
C GLY A 331 33.79 -15.34 -20.85
N ILE A 332 34.52 -15.26 -21.97
CA ILE A 332 33.95 -14.89 -23.28
C ILE A 332 33.08 -16.03 -23.83
N ALA A 333 33.55 -17.28 -23.68
CA ALA A 333 32.81 -18.45 -24.14
C ALA A 333 31.47 -18.61 -23.41
N GLN A 334 31.43 -18.32 -22.11
CA GLN A 334 30.23 -18.36 -21.27
C GLN A 334 29.19 -17.33 -21.73
N ASP A 335 29.61 -16.11 -22.04
CA ASP A 335 28.70 -15.07 -22.55
C ASP A 335 28.11 -15.42 -23.92
N ILE A 336 28.94 -15.97 -24.80
CA ILE A 336 28.48 -16.43 -26.13
C ILE A 336 27.51 -17.59 -25.96
N LEU A 337 27.78 -18.53 -25.05
CA LEU A 337 26.86 -19.63 -24.75
C LEU A 337 25.51 -19.12 -24.23
N ARG A 338 25.50 -18.13 -23.31
CA ARG A 338 24.26 -17.50 -22.82
C ARG A 338 23.46 -16.84 -23.96
N LYS A 339 24.13 -16.07 -24.82
CA LYS A 339 23.49 -15.44 -25.99
C LYS A 339 22.91 -16.48 -26.95
N LYS A 340 23.67 -17.55 -27.24
CA LYS A 340 23.21 -18.68 -28.08
C LYS A 340 22.03 -19.40 -27.46
N SER A 341 22.02 -19.60 -26.14
CA SER A 341 20.89 -20.18 -25.41
C SER A 341 19.61 -19.34 -25.56
N LEU A 342 19.72 -18.01 -25.46
CA LEU A 342 18.61 -17.10 -25.67
C LEU A 342 18.14 -17.06 -27.13
N GLN A 343 19.05 -17.17 -28.11
CA GLN A 343 18.69 -17.33 -29.53
C GLN A 343 17.91 -18.63 -29.78
N LEU A 344 18.37 -19.75 -29.21
CA LEU A 344 17.67 -21.03 -29.28
C LEU A 344 16.28 -20.94 -28.62
N PHE A 345 16.16 -20.22 -27.51
CA PHE A 345 14.86 -19.96 -26.90
C PHE A 345 13.93 -19.15 -27.82
N GLY A 346 14.44 -18.11 -28.50
CA GLY A 346 13.67 -17.40 -29.53
C GLY A 346 13.17 -18.32 -30.65
N GLN A 347 14.04 -19.21 -31.15
CA GLN A 347 13.66 -20.23 -32.14
C GLN A 347 12.61 -21.21 -31.61
N TYR A 348 12.71 -21.60 -30.34
CA TYR A 348 11.70 -22.42 -29.67
C TYR A 348 10.34 -21.72 -29.65
N LEU A 349 10.28 -20.42 -29.35
CA LEU A 349 9.03 -19.63 -29.37
C LEU A 349 8.40 -19.54 -30.78
N CYS A 350 9.24 -19.50 -31.82
CA CYS A 350 8.79 -19.59 -33.22
C CYS A 350 8.32 -21.00 -33.63
N GLY A 351 8.86 -22.03 -32.98
CA GLY A 351 8.58 -23.44 -33.27
C GLY A 351 7.38 -24.04 -32.53
N LEU A 352 6.69 -23.26 -31.68
CA LEU A 352 5.49 -23.70 -30.99
C LEU A 352 4.33 -23.95 -31.97
N GLU A 353 3.45 -24.91 -31.67
CA GLU A 353 2.27 -25.22 -32.49
C GLU A 353 1.43 -23.96 -32.78
N ARG A 354 1.30 -23.09 -31.77
CA ARG A 354 0.84 -21.71 -31.92
C ARG A 354 2.01 -20.78 -31.63
N PRO A 355 2.68 -20.24 -32.65
CA PRO A 355 3.91 -19.47 -32.46
C PRO A 355 3.61 -18.17 -31.73
N ILE A 356 4.45 -17.85 -30.74
CA ILE A 356 4.40 -16.60 -29.98
C ILE A 356 5.22 -15.51 -30.69
N LEU A 357 6.30 -15.92 -31.35
CA LEU A 357 7.11 -15.10 -32.23
C LEU A 357 7.05 -15.65 -33.65
N VAL A 358 7.09 -14.77 -34.64
CA VAL A 358 7.16 -15.14 -36.06
C VAL A 358 8.33 -14.41 -36.72
N TRP A 359 8.95 -15.09 -37.69
CA TRP A 359 9.99 -14.50 -38.52
C TRP A 359 9.37 -13.85 -39.75
N GLU A 360 9.26 -12.52 -39.73
CA GLU A 360 8.67 -11.73 -40.79
C GLU A 360 9.63 -10.63 -41.26
N HIS A 361 9.74 -10.45 -42.57
CA HIS A 361 10.57 -9.38 -43.17
C HIS A 361 12.03 -9.36 -42.69
N GLY A 362 12.58 -10.53 -42.31
CA GLY A 362 13.95 -10.64 -41.82
C GLY A 362 14.15 -10.26 -40.35
N LYS A 363 13.07 -10.24 -39.55
CA LYS A 363 13.08 -9.97 -38.11
C LYS A 363 12.04 -10.81 -37.37
N HIS A 364 12.28 -11.06 -36.08
CA HIS A 364 11.29 -11.60 -35.15
C HIS A 364 10.25 -10.53 -34.82
N VAL A 365 8.97 -10.92 -34.81
CA VAL A 365 7.80 -10.10 -34.45
C VAL A 365 6.88 -10.90 -33.53
N SER A 366 6.26 -10.26 -32.54
CA SER A 366 5.29 -10.89 -31.64
C SER A 366 3.93 -11.09 -32.32
N THR A 367 3.34 -12.28 -32.17
CA THR A 367 1.96 -12.57 -32.61
C THR A 367 0.91 -12.27 -31.55
N VAL A 368 1.33 -12.08 -30.30
CA VAL A 368 0.43 -11.79 -29.18
C VAL A 368 -0.02 -10.33 -29.27
N PRO A 369 -1.34 -10.05 -29.31
CA PRO A 369 -1.86 -8.69 -29.45
C PRO A 369 -1.47 -7.82 -28.26
N SER A 370 -1.06 -6.59 -28.55
CA SER A 370 -0.71 -5.59 -27.55
C SER A 370 -2.00 -4.99 -26.97
N ASN A 371 -1.99 -4.53 -25.71
CA ASN A 371 -3.16 -3.84 -25.13
C ASN A 371 -3.59 -2.59 -25.93
N HIS A 372 -2.66 -2.00 -26.70
CA HIS A 372 -2.96 -0.89 -27.63
C HIS A 372 -3.78 -1.32 -28.85
N ASP A 373 -3.64 -2.56 -29.32
CA ASP A 373 -4.37 -3.05 -30.49
C ASP A 373 -5.85 -3.33 -30.16
N ALA A 374 -6.16 -3.59 -28.87
CA ALA A 374 -7.52 -3.82 -28.40
C ALA A 374 -8.38 -2.54 -28.42
N GLU A 375 -7.80 -1.37 -28.13
CA GLU A 375 -8.51 -0.08 -28.20
C GLU A 375 -8.81 0.32 -29.66
N ASP A 376 -7.84 0.14 -30.58
CA ASP A 376 -8.03 0.42 -32.01
C ASP A 376 -9.02 -0.55 -32.69
N THR A 377 -9.08 -1.80 -32.22
CA THR A 377 -10.04 -2.80 -32.74
C THR A 377 -11.44 -2.57 -32.16
N ALA A 378 -11.55 -2.13 -30.89
CA ALA A 378 -12.81 -1.75 -30.27
C ALA A 378 -13.41 -0.50 -30.93
N GLU A 379 -12.61 0.51 -31.30
CA GLU A 379 -13.10 1.69 -32.04
C GLU A 379 -13.60 1.33 -33.44
N LYS A 380 -12.96 0.39 -34.14
CA LYS A 380 -13.45 -0.08 -35.45
C LYS A 380 -14.72 -0.92 -35.37
N LEU A 381 -14.89 -1.73 -34.32
CA LEU A 381 -16.10 -2.53 -34.12
C LEU A 381 -17.29 -1.70 -33.60
N ASN A 382 -17.04 -0.60 -32.89
CA ASN A 382 -18.08 0.33 -32.41
C ASN A 382 -18.70 1.20 -33.52
N LEU A 383 -18.08 1.29 -34.70
CA LEU A 383 -18.61 2.07 -35.82
C LEU A 383 -19.59 1.27 -36.70
N GLU A 384 -19.64 -0.06 -36.57
CA GLU A 384 -20.48 -0.93 -37.43
C GLU A 384 -21.61 -1.68 -36.70
N ALA A 385 -21.64 -1.71 -35.36
CA ALA A 385 -22.72 -2.36 -34.62
C ALA A 385 -23.48 -1.35 -33.75
N GLY A 386 -24.65 -0.93 -34.23
CA GLY A 386 -25.62 -0.18 -33.44
C GLY A 386 -26.04 -0.95 -32.18
N ASN A 387 -25.97 -0.22 -31.06
CA ASN A 387 -26.47 -0.53 -29.71
C ASN A 387 -27.60 -1.60 -29.65
N PRO A 388 -27.47 -2.59 -28.77
CA PRO A 388 -28.24 -2.46 -27.53
C PRO A 388 -27.47 -2.83 -26.25
N GLN A 389 -27.89 -2.16 -25.18
CA GLN A 389 -27.53 -2.39 -23.78
C GLN A 389 -27.63 -3.87 -23.41
N ILE A 390 -26.53 -4.43 -22.89
CA ILE A 390 -26.56 -5.63 -22.05
C ILE A 390 -25.83 -5.27 -20.77
N GLU A 391 -26.59 -5.24 -19.69
CA GLU A 391 -26.11 -5.09 -18.31
C GLU A 391 -25.24 -6.29 -17.96
N GLU A 392 -24.05 -6.03 -17.45
CA GLU A 392 -23.13 -7.04 -16.92
C GLU A 392 -23.72 -7.62 -15.62
N ASP A 393 -24.18 -8.87 -15.66
CA ASP A 393 -24.52 -9.64 -14.47
C ASP A 393 -23.26 -9.89 -13.64
N ILE A 394 -23.23 -9.27 -12.46
CA ILE A 394 -22.27 -9.49 -11.38
C ILE A 394 -22.54 -10.90 -10.82
N ILE A 395 -21.65 -11.85 -11.12
CA ILE A 395 -21.64 -13.16 -10.47
C ILE A 395 -21.13 -12.96 -9.03
N ILE A 396 -22.06 -12.96 -8.07
CA ILE A 396 -21.75 -13.05 -6.64
C ILE A 396 -21.78 -14.54 -6.27
N GLU A 397 -20.60 -15.16 -6.17
CA GLU A 397 -20.43 -16.48 -5.55
C GLU A 397 -20.76 -16.36 -4.05
N ALA A 398 -21.96 -16.81 -3.67
CA ALA A 398 -22.31 -17.02 -2.27
C ALA A 398 -21.78 -18.40 -1.84
N TYR A 399 -20.88 -18.42 -0.86
CA TYR A 399 -20.47 -19.60 -0.11
C TYR A 399 -21.70 -20.39 0.36
N THR A 400 -21.87 -21.61 -0.12
CA THR A 400 -22.74 -22.61 0.49
C THR A 400 -21.88 -23.54 1.34
N GLU A 401 -22.03 -23.43 2.65
CA GLU A 401 -21.64 -24.49 3.59
C GLU A 401 -22.53 -25.70 3.30
N GLU A 402 -21.94 -26.75 2.73
CA GLU A 402 -22.59 -28.05 2.55
C GLU A 402 -22.52 -28.80 3.88
N GLU A 403 -23.63 -28.81 4.64
CA GLU A 403 -23.86 -29.83 5.66
C GLU A 403 -24.30 -31.12 4.96
N GLU A 404 -23.43 -32.15 5.02
CA GLU A 404 -23.76 -33.52 4.64
C GLU A 404 -24.90 -34.06 5.51
N MET A 405 -26.02 -34.44 4.89
CA MET A 405 -27.00 -35.35 5.50
C MET A 405 -27.24 -36.54 4.57
N ASP A 406 -26.73 -37.69 5.01
CA ASP A 406 -27.04 -39.03 4.53
C ASP A 406 -28.55 -39.26 4.49
N VAL A 407 -29.09 -39.68 3.34
CA VAL A 407 -30.42 -40.32 3.27
C VAL A 407 -30.38 -41.50 2.30
N GLU A 408 -30.51 -42.69 2.88
CA GLU A 408 -30.62 -43.99 2.23
C GLU A 408 -31.78 -44.08 1.22
N SER A 409 -31.58 -44.96 0.23
CA SER A 409 -32.53 -45.33 -0.81
C SER A 409 -33.73 -46.12 -0.28
N CYS A 410 -34.95 -45.70 -0.64
CA CYS A 410 -36.07 -46.63 -0.84
C CYS A 410 -37.14 -46.06 -1.78
N ASP A 411 -37.75 -46.96 -2.55
CA ASP A 411 -38.44 -46.71 -3.82
C ASP A 411 -39.96 -46.46 -3.72
N MET A 412 -40.44 -45.67 -4.67
CA MET A 412 -41.76 -45.59 -5.33
C MET A 412 -43.11 -45.34 -4.62
N THR A 413 -43.70 -44.22 -5.06
CA THR A 413 -45.11 -44.03 -5.51
C THR A 413 -46.24 -43.88 -4.48
N ARG A 414 -46.45 -42.64 -4.02
CA ARG A 414 -47.75 -41.90 -3.94
C ARG A 414 -47.70 -40.63 -3.06
N GLY A 415 -46.58 -40.34 -2.38
CA GLY A 415 -46.40 -39.14 -1.54
C GLY A 415 -45.90 -37.87 -2.25
N SER A 416 -45.31 -38.00 -3.44
CA SER A 416 -44.46 -36.98 -4.07
C SER A 416 -45.13 -35.61 -4.37
N PHE A 417 -46.40 -35.57 -4.75
CA PHE A 417 -47.05 -34.30 -5.14
C PHE A 417 -47.28 -33.33 -3.96
N LYS A 418 -47.55 -33.85 -2.76
CA LYS A 418 -47.73 -33.00 -1.57
C LYS A 418 -46.41 -32.44 -1.05
N GLU A 419 -45.34 -33.22 -1.12
CA GLU A 419 -44.00 -32.81 -0.71
C GLU A 419 -43.40 -31.78 -1.67
N LEU A 420 -43.57 -31.97 -2.98
CA LEU A 420 -43.18 -30.98 -3.99
C LEU A 420 -43.95 -29.67 -3.85
N LYS A 421 -45.26 -29.72 -3.54
CA LYS A 421 -46.05 -28.52 -3.27
C LYS A 421 -45.59 -27.82 -1.99
N ALA A 422 -45.31 -28.56 -0.92
CA ALA A 422 -44.77 -28.00 0.32
C ALA A 422 -43.38 -27.36 0.10
N LYS A 423 -42.51 -27.99 -0.68
CA LYS A 423 -41.18 -27.47 -1.02
C LYS A 423 -41.27 -26.21 -1.88
N ARG A 424 -42.19 -26.16 -2.85
CA ARG A 424 -42.47 -24.96 -3.65
C ARG A 424 -43.00 -23.80 -2.81
N ASP A 425 -43.96 -24.08 -1.92
CA ASP A 425 -44.58 -23.06 -1.08
C ASP A 425 -43.59 -22.52 0.00
N LEU A 426 -42.64 -23.35 0.45
CA LEU A 426 -41.52 -22.93 1.32
C LEU A 426 -40.52 -22.02 0.57
N LEU A 427 -40.12 -22.41 -0.65
CA LEU A 427 -39.24 -21.61 -1.51
C LEU A 427 -39.86 -20.25 -1.86
N ALA A 428 -41.16 -20.20 -2.11
CA ALA A 428 -41.89 -18.96 -2.37
C ALA A 428 -41.85 -18.01 -1.15
N LYS A 429 -42.00 -18.54 0.07
CA LYS A 429 -41.88 -17.73 1.30
C LYS A 429 -40.46 -17.19 1.52
N LEU A 430 -39.43 -17.98 1.24
CA LEU A 430 -38.04 -17.55 1.37
C LEU A 430 -37.68 -16.45 0.34
N LEU A 431 -38.23 -16.54 -0.87
CA LEU A 431 -38.09 -15.47 -1.86
C LEU A 431 -38.79 -14.19 -1.41
N GLU A 432 -40.00 -14.28 -0.86
CA GLU A 432 -40.73 -13.11 -0.34
C GLU A 432 -40.00 -12.45 0.85
N GLU A 433 -39.36 -13.24 1.72
CA GLU A 433 -38.51 -12.71 2.80
C GLU A 433 -37.22 -12.05 2.27
N LYS A 434 -36.61 -12.61 1.23
CA LYS A 434 -35.45 -11.98 0.55
C LYS A 434 -35.84 -10.67 -0.12
N GLU A 435 -37.00 -10.61 -0.79
CA GLU A 435 -37.55 -9.41 -1.43
C GLU A 435 -37.82 -8.31 -0.39
N LYS A 436 -38.43 -8.66 0.75
CA LYS A 436 -38.67 -7.72 1.87
C LYS A 436 -37.38 -7.21 2.50
N ARG A 437 -36.34 -8.06 2.61
CA ARG A 437 -35.01 -7.61 3.05
C ARG A 437 -34.38 -6.65 2.06
N LYS A 438 -34.49 -6.93 0.76
CA LYS A 438 -33.97 -6.05 -0.30
C LYS A 438 -34.67 -4.69 -0.27
N SER A 439 -36.01 -4.66 -0.19
CA SER A 439 -36.78 -3.40 -0.12
C SER A 439 -36.51 -2.62 1.17
N HIS A 440 -36.24 -3.30 2.28
CA HIS A 440 -35.86 -2.63 3.53
C HIS A 440 -34.48 -1.99 3.45
N ILE A 441 -33.50 -2.66 2.82
CA ILE A 441 -32.17 -2.10 2.55
C ILE A 441 -32.28 -0.89 1.62
N GLU A 442 -33.12 -0.98 0.59
CA GLU A 442 -33.36 0.10 -0.37
C GLU A 442 -34.02 1.31 0.28
N ALA A 443 -34.99 1.13 1.18
CA ALA A 443 -35.60 2.22 1.95
C ALA A 443 -34.61 2.89 2.92
N VAL A 444 -33.70 2.13 3.54
CA VAL A 444 -32.63 2.69 4.40
C VAL A 444 -31.63 3.49 3.57
N LEU A 445 -31.29 3.02 2.35
CA LEU A 445 -30.44 3.75 1.43
C LEU A 445 -31.08 5.07 0.97
N ASP A 446 -32.39 5.08 0.73
CA ASP A 446 -33.14 6.27 0.29
C ASP A 446 -33.25 7.36 1.39
N ASP A 447 -33.37 6.93 2.65
CA ASP A 447 -33.30 7.80 3.85
C ASP A 447 -31.91 8.44 4.01
N HIS A 448 -30.84 7.72 3.65
CA HIS A 448 -29.47 8.24 3.68
C HIS A 448 -29.18 9.26 2.57
N THR A 449 -29.86 9.19 1.42
CA THR A 449 -29.73 10.17 0.32
C THR A 449 -30.49 11.48 0.55
N SER A 450 -31.46 11.50 1.48
CA SER A 450 -32.32 12.67 1.73
C SER A 450 -31.85 13.59 2.87
N ALA A 451 -30.83 13.18 3.62
CA ALA A 451 -30.35 13.92 4.78
C ALA A 451 -29.28 14.95 4.39
N VAL A 452 -29.54 16.22 4.70
CA VAL A 452 -28.66 17.36 4.37
C VAL A 452 -27.32 17.22 5.09
N GLU A 453 -26.23 17.12 4.33
CA GLU A 453 -24.85 17.10 4.85
C GLU A 453 -24.50 18.41 5.59
N MET A 454 -23.85 18.31 6.74
CA MET A 454 -23.38 19.45 7.56
C MET A 454 -21.84 19.49 7.59
N GLU A 455 -21.25 20.62 7.21
CA GLU A 455 -19.81 20.89 7.21
C GLU A 455 -19.45 21.87 8.35
N VAL A 456 -18.47 21.54 9.19
CA VAL A 456 -17.97 22.41 10.28
C VAL A 456 -16.52 22.84 9.97
N GLU A 457 -16.31 24.10 9.63
CA GLU A 457 -15.01 24.73 9.39
C GLU A 457 -14.40 25.21 10.71
N VAL A 458 -13.30 24.60 11.13
CA VAL A 458 -12.65 24.82 12.42
C VAL A 458 -11.35 25.62 12.22
N VAL A 459 -11.27 26.83 12.77
CA VAL A 459 -10.09 27.73 12.74
C VAL A 459 -9.66 28.03 14.19
N PRO A 460 -8.90 27.15 14.86
CA PRO A 460 -8.65 27.27 16.30
C PRO A 460 -7.93 28.58 16.68
N ALA A 461 -8.60 29.40 17.47
CA ALA A 461 -8.06 30.61 18.10
C ALA A 461 -8.16 30.51 19.64
N PHE A 462 -9.23 29.90 20.14
CA PHE A 462 -9.50 29.71 21.57
C PHE A 462 -9.48 28.24 21.93
N LEU A 463 -8.71 27.89 22.97
CA LEU A 463 -8.59 26.52 23.48
C LEU A 463 -9.16 26.45 24.89
N ILE A 464 -10.13 25.58 25.11
CA ILE A 464 -10.79 25.45 26.41
C ILE A 464 -10.44 24.08 26.99
N PRO A 465 -9.53 24.00 27.96
CA PRO A 465 -9.22 22.75 28.67
C PRO A 465 -10.22 22.46 29.81
N ASP A 466 -10.48 21.18 30.06
CA ASP A 466 -11.19 20.70 31.25
C ASP A 466 -10.24 20.52 32.46
N THR A 467 -10.78 20.10 33.61
CA THR A 467 -9.98 19.88 34.84
C THR A 467 -8.96 18.76 34.68
N ASN A 468 -9.33 17.65 34.00
CA ASN A 468 -8.46 16.49 33.81
C ASN A 468 -7.26 16.83 32.93
N SER A 469 -7.46 17.68 31.92
CA SER A 469 -6.40 18.22 31.05
C SER A 469 -5.26 18.87 31.84
N PHE A 470 -5.56 19.59 32.93
CA PHE A 470 -4.53 20.18 33.78
C PHE A 470 -3.81 19.17 34.67
N ILE A 471 -4.52 18.13 35.11
CA ILE A 471 -3.96 17.11 36.00
C ILE A 471 -3.04 16.17 35.21
N ASP A 472 -3.50 15.69 34.06
CA ASP A 472 -2.83 14.65 33.28
C ASP A 472 -1.83 15.23 32.27
N ASN A 473 -2.09 16.43 31.74
CA ASN A 473 -1.37 17.00 30.59
C ASN A 473 -0.87 18.44 30.81
N LEU A 474 -0.49 18.82 32.04
CA LEU A 474 0.01 20.17 32.37
C LEU A 474 1.16 20.65 31.48
N HIS A 475 2.09 19.76 31.11
CA HIS A 475 3.21 20.11 30.22
C HIS A 475 2.75 20.48 28.81
N GLY A 476 1.71 19.81 28.30
CA GLY A 476 1.11 20.14 27.00
C GLY A 476 0.47 21.52 27.02
N LEU A 477 -0.30 21.83 28.06
CA LEU A 477 -0.92 23.15 28.23
C LEU A 477 0.11 24.27 28.38
N LYS A 478 1.21 24.03 29.11
CA LYS A 478 2.35 24.97 29.18
C LYS A 478 2.90 25.30 27.80
N ARG A 479 3.10 24.29 26.95
CA ARG A 479 3.58 24.48 25.57
C ARG A 479 2.59 25.26 24.71
N LEU A 480 1.29 25.02 24.88
CA LEU A 480 0.22 25.73 24.17
C LEU A 480 0.13 27.21 24.57
N ILE A 481 0.39 27.55 25.83
CA ILE A 481 0.42 28.94 26.29
C ILE A 481 1.71 29.62 25.79
N LEU A 482 2.86 28.98 25.99
CA LEU A 482 4.18 29.50 25.60
C LEU A 482 4.33 29.74 24.09
N CYS A 483 3.58 29.01 23.25
CA CYS A 483 3.66 29.22 21.81
C CYS A 483 3.10 30.57 21.36
N GLN A 484 2.28 31.24 22.19
CA GLN A 484 1.66 32.54 21.89
C GLN A 484 0.86 32.57 20.57
N MET A 485 0.32 31.40 20.18
CA MET A 485 -0.44 31.25 18.92
C MET A 485 -1.94 31.14 19.15
N PHE A 486 -2.31 30.55 20.29
CA PHE A 486 -3.67 30.30 20.70
C PHE A 486 -3.91 31.01 22.02
N THR A 487 -5.14 31.45 22.27
CA THR A 487 -5.53 31.84 23.62
C THR A 487 -6.09 30.62 24.34
N VAL A 488 -5.43 30.20 25.42
CA VAL A 488 -6.00 29.23 26.35
C VAL A 488 -7.00 29.95 27.26
N VAL A 489 -8.26 29.56 27.18
CA VAL A 489 -9.36 30.12 27.95
C VAL A 489 -9.80 29.10 28.99
N VAL A 490 -9.50 29.36 30.25
CA VAL A 490 -9.76 28.44 31.36
C VAL A 490 -11.11 28.79 32.02
N PRO A 491 -12.11 27.89 31.98
CA PRO A 491 -13.36 28.13 32.69
C PRO A 491 -13.13 28.29 34.19
N LEU A 492 -13.79 29.24 34.84
CA LEU A 492 -13.61 29.50 36.27
C LEU A 492 -14.02 28.28 37.12
N VAL A 493 -14.99 27.50 36.64
CA VAL A 493 -15.38 26.21 37.25
C VAL A 493 -14.20 25.23 37.33
N VAL A 494 -13.35 25.18 36.31
CA VAL A 494 -12.15 24.33 36.29
C VAL A 494 -11.13 24.81 37.32
N ILE A 495 -10.94 26.13 37.44
CA ILE A 495 -10.03 26.72 38.45
C ILE A 495 -10.53 26.42 39.87
N ASN A 496 -11.85 26.56 40.12
CA ASN A 496 -12.47 26.25 41.40
C ASN A 496 -12.36 24.76 41.76
N GLU A 497 -12.48 23.88 40.77
CA GLU A 497 -12.26 22.44 40.95
C GLU A 497 -10.80 22.12 41.30
N LEU A 498 -9.83 22.71 40.59
CA LEU A 498 -8.40 22.55 40.88
C LEU A 498 -8.03 23.07 42.27
N ASP A 499 -8.58 24.21 42.70
CA ASP A 499 -8.42 24.72 44.08
C ASP A 499 -9.01 23.76 45.12
N GLY A 500 -10.19 23.20 44.86
CA GLY A 500 -10.83 22.21 45.73
C GLY A 500 -10.02 20.92 45.85
N LEU A 501 -9.43 20.45 44.73
CA LEU A 501 -8.56 19.29 44.68
C LEU A 501 -7.21 19.54 45.38
N ALA A 502 -6.62 20.73 45.20
CA ALA A 502 -5.37 21.12 45.85
C ALA A 502 -5.53 21.21 47.38
N ARG A 503 -6.68 21.70 47.87
CA ARG A 503 -7.02 21.76 49.31
C ARG A 503 -7.42 20.40 49.90
N GLY A 504 -7.59 19.37 49.08
CA GLY A 504 -7.99 18.03 49.51
C GLY A 504 -9.47 17.93 49.94
N SER A 505 -10.33 18.79 49.39
CA SER A 505 -11.70 18.99 49.86
C SER A 505 -12.76 18.07 49.24
N LYS A 506 -12.40 17.03 48.46
CA LYS A 506 -13.42 16.09 47.94
C LYS A 506 -14.00 15.24 49.08
N PRO A 507 -15.30 15.34 49.41
CA PRO A 507 -15.92 14.47 50.41
C PRO A 507 -16.03 13.06 49.83
N GLY A 508 -15.32 12.09 50.42
CA GLY A 508 -15.47 10.66 50.08
C GLY A 508 -14.25 9.94 49.51
N LEU A 509 -13.09 10.60 49.33
CA LEU A 509 -11.85 9.88 49.03
C LEU A 509 -11.10 9.53 50.32
N ASP A 510 -10.86 8.23 50.54
CA ASP A 510 -9.94 7.74 51.56
C ASP A 510 -8.55 8.37 51.34
N LYS A 511 -8.13 9.19 52.32
CA LYS A 511 -6.86 9.95 52.34
C LYS A 511 -5.61 9.05 52.30
N THR A 512 -5.78 7.73 52.26
CA THR A 512 -4.74 6.70 52.28
C THR A 512 -4.46 6.07 50.91
N SER A 513 -5.23 6.41 49.87
CA SER A 513 -4.95 5.91 48.51
C SER A 513 -3.87 6.75 47.82
N GLY A 514 -2.82 6.10 47.30
CA GLY A 514 -1.74 6.79 46.56
C GLY A 514 -2.22 7.51 45.30
N HIS A 515 -3.46 7.27 44.84
CA HIS A 515 -4.10 7.99 43.75
C HIS A 515 -4.62 9.37 44.17
N ALA A 516 -5.22 9.50 45.37
CA ALA A 516 -5.69 10.79 45.89
C ALA A 516 -4.54 11.79 46.08
N GLN A 517 -3.38 11.30 46.55
CA GLN A 517 -2.19 12.13 46.73
C GLN A 517 -1.60 12.61 45.39
N LYS A 518 -1.62 11.76 44.34
CA LYS A 518 -1.19 12.14 42.99
C LYS A 518 -2.11 13.19 42.38
N LEU A 519 -3.43 13.04 42.52
CA LEU A 519 -4.41 14.03 42.07
C LEU A 519 -4.25 15.37 42.78
N GLN A 520 -4.08 15.35 44.10
CA GLN A 520 -3.84 16.56 44.89
C GLN A 520 -2.53 17.26 44.46
N GLN A 521 -1.44 16.50 44.27
CA GLN A 521 -0.17 17.05 43.82
C GLN A 521 -0.26 17.65 42.40
N GLY A 522 -0.95 16.97 41.48
CA GLY A 522 -1.21 17.50 40.13
C GLY A 522 -2.02 18.80 40.15
N ALA A 523 -3.08 18.85 40.95
CA ALA A 523 -3.89 20.05 41.13
C ALA A 523 -3.09 21.22 41.75
N MET A 524 -2.24 20.96 42.76
CA MET A 524 -1.37 21.98 43.34
C MET A 524 -0.41 22.58 42.31
N LEU A 525 0.21 21.75 41.47
CA LEU A 525 1.11 22.21 40.41
C LEU A 525 0.37 23.01 39.33
N ALA A 526 -0.85 22.62 38.99
CA ALA A 526 -1.68 23.32 38.03
C ALA A 526 -2.13 24.70 38.55
N VAL A 527 -2.59 24.79 39.81
CA VAL A 527 -2.97 26.07 40.44
C VAL A 527 -1.77 27.00 40.53
N GLN A 528 -0.62 26.51 41.02
CA GLN A 528 0.60 27.31 41.12
C GLN A 528 1.02 27.85 39.73
N PHE A 529 0.92 27.03 38.70
CA PHE A 529 1.20 27.45 37.33
C PHE A 529 0.22 28.54 36.85
N LEU A 530 -1.08 28.35 37.06
CA LEU A 530 -2.08 29.35 36.65
C LEU A 530 -1.87 30.68 37.39
N GLU A 531 -1.67 30.66 38.71
CA GLU A 531 -1.42 31.87 39.51
C GLU A 531 -0.17 32.61 39.05
N ASP A 532 0.92 31.88 38.78
CA ASP A 532 2.14 32.45 38.22
C ASP A 532 1.89 33.13 36.88
N GLN A 533 1.26 32.45 35.91
CA GLN A 533 1.02 33.01 34.58
C GLN A 533 0.03 34.19 34.57
N PHE A 534 -1.03 34.14 35.39
CA PHE A 534 -1.95 35.27 35.54
C PHE A 534 -1.30 36.47 36.24
N SER A 535 -0.34 36.27 37.16
CA SER A 535 0.41 37.37 37.79
C SER A 535 1.31 38.11 36.81
N HIS A 536 1.76 37.43 35.74
CA HIS A 536 2.56 38.01 34.67
C HIS A 536 1.71 38.67 33.56
N HIS A 537 0.38 38.65 33.67
CA HIS A 537 -0.56 39.20 32.68
C HIS A 537 -0.31 38.67 31.25
N ASP A 538 -0.18 37.35 31.09
CA ASP A 538 -0.01 36.74 29.76
C ASP A 538 -1.27 36.96 28.89
N SER A 539 -1.08 37.57 27.72
CA SER A 539 -2.16 37.85 26.76
C SER A 539 -2.76 36.60 26.11
N HIS A 540 -2.11 35.44 26.25
CA HIS A 540 -2.54 34.15 25.69
C HIS A 540 -3.18 33.22 26.72
N LEU A 541 -3.38 33.69 27.96
CA LEU A 541 -4.11 32.98 29.01
C LEU A 541 -5.24 33.88 29.54
N ARG A 542 -6.48 33.39 29.46
CA ARG A 542 -7.66 34.09 30.00
C ARG A 542 -8.49 33.15 30.85
N ALA A 543 -9.17 33.68 31.87
CA ALA A 543 -10.20 32.94 32.58
C ALA A 543 -11.59 33.37 32.09
N LEU A 544 -12.58 32.47 32.11
CA LEU A 544 -13.94 32.75 31.66
C LEU A 544 -14.95 32.38 32.75
N THR A 545 -15.82 33.33 33.12
CA THR A 545 -16.91 33.08 34.06
C THR A 545 -18.03 32.27 33.40
N SER A 546 -18.93 31.69 34.21
CA SER A 546 -20.11 30.97 33.70
C SER A 546 -21.02 31.86 32.82
N LYS A 547 -20.95 33.19 33.00
CA LYS A 547 -21.69 34.20 32.23
C LYS A 547 -20.96 34.67 30.97
N GLY A 548 -19.78 34.14 30.66
CA GLY A 548 -18.99 34.52 29.48
C GLY A 548 -18.17 35.81 29.65
N THR A 549 -17.93 36.28 30.87
CA THR A 549 -17.03 37.42 31.10
C THR A 549 -15.57 36.94 31.13
N SER A 550 -14.73 37.51 30.28
CA SER A 550 -13.28 37.22 30.27
C SER A 550 -12.59 37.95 31.42
N LEU A 551 -11.71 37.25 32.14
CA LEU A 551 -10.93 37.75 33.27
C LEU A 551 -9.44 37.62 32.96
N ASP A 552 -8.70 38.72 33.13
CA ASP A 552 -7.24 38.78 32.95
C ASP A 552 -6.48 38.53 34.27
N THR A 553 -7.20 38.31 35.37
CA THR A 553 -6.66 37.95 36.68
C THR A 553 -7.60 37.02 37.44
N ILE A 554 -7.03 36.13 38.23
CA ILE A 554 -7.75 35.14 39.04
C ILE A 554 -7.53 35.34 40.55
N ALA A 555 -7.01 36.50 40.97
CA ALA A 555 -6.70 36.81 42.37
C ALA A 555 -7.95 36.85 43.26
N PHE A 556 -9.12 37.19 42.69
CA PHE A 556 -10.41 37.27 43.38
C PHE A 556 -11.46 36.44 42.63
N ARG A 557 -11.27 35.11 42.61
CA ARG A 557 -11.98 34.15 41.73
C ARG A 557 -13.29 33.56 42.29
N ASN A 558 -13.99 34.25 43.19
CA ASN A 558 -15.28 33.78 43.70
C ASN A 558 -16.43 34.20 42.77
N GLU A 559 -17.14 33.21 42.21
CA GLU A 559 -18.38 33.43 41.46
C GLU A 559 -19.56 32.94 42.31
N ASP A 560 -20.45 33.86 42.70
CA ASP A 560 -21.77 33.46 43.23
C ASP A 560 -22.54 32.81 42.08
N MET A 561 -22.91 31.54 42.25
CA MET A 561 -23.69 30.75 41.29
C MET A 561 -25.15 30.60 41.75
N PRO A 562 -25.94 31.69 41.87
CA PRO A 562 -27.33 31.57 42.30
C PRO A 562 -28.14 30.88 41.21
N GLY A 563 -28.51 29.61 41.44
CA GLY A 563 -29.48 28.87 40.62
C GLY A 563 -28.91 27.93 39.56
N HIS A 564 -27.64 27.50 39.65
CA HIS A 564 -27.07 26.56 38.68
C HIS A 564 -27.68 25.14 38.82
N GLN A 565 -28.45 24.70 37.83
CA GLN A 565 -29.02 23.34 37.73
C GLN A 565 -28.25 22.42 36.76
N GLY A 566 -27.03 22.79 36.35
CA GLY A 566 -26.19 22.03 35.41
C GLY A 566 -24.97 21.37 36.07
N ASN A 567 -24.47 20.29 35.46
CA ASN A 567 -23.18 19.67 35.84
C ASN A 567 -22.03 20.60 35.44
N ASN A 568 -20.84 20.44 36.05
CA ASN A 568 -19.65 21.24 35.72
C ASN A 568 -19.27 21.12 34.23
N ASP A 569 -19.49 19.94 33.63
CA ASP A 569 -19.38 19.71 32.19
C ASP A 569 -20.25 20.66 31.34
N ASP A 570 -21.46 20.95 31.81
CA ASP A 570 -22.41 21.80 31.10
C ASP A 570 -21.96 23.27 31.17
N VAL A 571 -21.27 23.65 32.25
CA VAL A 571 -20.63 24.97 32.39
C VAL A 571 -19.45 25.10 31.46
N ILE A 572 -18.58 24.08 31.39
CA ILE A 572 -17.45 24.03 30.46
C ILE A 572 -17.95 24.13 29.01
N LEU A 573 -19.01 23.39 28.68
CA LEU A 573 -19.62 23.45 27.36
C LEU A 573 -20.27 24.80 27.08
N SER A 574 -20.94 25.43 28.06
CA SER A 574 -21.46 26.79 27.96
C SER A 574 -20.35 27.81 27.69
N CYS A 575 -19.17 27.61 28.27
CA CYS A 575 -17.99 28.43 27.96
C CYS A 575 -17.54 28.25 26.50
N CYS A 576 -17.58 27.03 25.94
CA CYS A 576 -17.33 26.82 24.51
C CYS A 576 -18.37 27.51 23.63
N LEU A 577 -19.65 27.37 23.97
CA LEU A 577 -20.76 27.94 23.21
C LEU A 577 -20.75 29.48 23.21
N HIS A 578 -20.11 30.12 24.18
CA HIS A 578 -19.90 31.57 24.17
C HIS A 578 -19.17 32.06 22.92
N PHE A 579 -18.28 31.24 22.35
CA PHE A 579 -17.54 31.55 21.12
C PHE A 579 -18.26 31.08 19.85
N CYS A 580 -19.34 30.30 19.98
CA CYS A 580 -20.16 29.83 18.86
C CYS A 580 -21.30 30.81 18.57
N HIS A 581 -21.05 31.83 17.75
CA HIS A 581 -22.09 32.77 17.32
C HIS A 581 -22.71 32.36 15.98
N ASP A 582 -23.81 31.63 16.03
CA ASP A 582 -24.52 31.15 14.84
C ASP A 582 -25.61 32.13 14.38
N VAL A 583 -25.37 32.86 13.29
CA VAL A 583 -26.39 33.69 12.63
C VAL A 583 -26.97 32.92 11.44
N ALA A 584 -28.30 32.79 11.35
CA ALA A 584 -28.97 31.98 10.32
C ALA A 584 -28.55 32.31 8.87
N LYS A 585 -28.11 33.54 8.61
CA LYS A 585 -27.63 33.99 7.29
C LYS A 585 -26.27 33.40 6.90
N ASP A 586 -25.46 32.97 7.87
CA ASP A 586 -24.07 32.58 7.67
C ASP A 586 -23.90 31.08 7.37
N TYR A 587 -24.89 30.25 7.73
CA TYR A 587 -24.83 28.80 7.56
C TYR A 587 -25.96 28.21 6.68
N MET A 588 -27.04 28.96 6.39
CA MET A 588 -28.09 28.46 5.51
C MET A 588 -27.62 28.46 4.04
N PRO A 589 -27.75 27.33 3.31
CA PRO A 589 -27.33 27.24 1.92
C PRO A 589 -28.20 28.11 1.02
N THR A 590 -27.56 28.80 0.08
CA THR A 590 -28.27 29.68 -0.89
C THR A 590 -28.89 28.91 -2.05
N LYS A 591 -28.47 27.66 -2.26
CA LYS A 591 -28.97 26.76 -3.31
C LYS A 591 -29.44 25.43 -2.72
N ARG A 592 -30.45 24.81 -3.35
CA ARG A 592 -30.90 23.45 -3.01
C ARG A 592 -29.77 22.44 -3.26
N GLY A 593 -29.41 21.67 -2.23
CA GLY A 593 -28.41 20.60 -2.32
C GLY A 593 -27.00 20.98 -1.85
N GLU A 594 -26.75 22.21 -1.38
CA GLU A 594 -25.47 22.57 -0.75
C GLU A 594 -25.48 22.23 0.76
N PRO A 595 -24.36 21.77 1.33
CA PRO A 595 -24.27 21.42 2.74
C PRO A 595 -24.33 22.67 3.65
N ILE A 596 -24.84 22.49 4.87
CA ILE A 596 -24.88 23.56 5.90
C ILE A 596 -23.47 23.78 6.43
N ARG A 597 -22.93 25.01 6.33
CA ARG A 597 -21.55 25.33 6.76
C ARG A 597 -21.52 26.12 8.06
N LEU A 598 -20.94 25.54 9.11
CA LEU A 598 -20.73 26.20 10.41
C LEU A 598 -19.26 26.56 10.59
N LYS A 599 -18.95 27.78 11.04
CA LYS A 599 -17.58 28.19 11.38
C LYS A 599 -17.36 28.15 12.87
N ARG A 600 -16.22 27.63 13.31
CA ARG A 600 -15.85 27.48 14.72
C ARG A 600 -14.41 27.92 14.93
N ASP A 601 -14.19 28.83 15.86
CA ASP A 601 -12.86 29.31 16.26
C ASP A 601 -12.43 28.81 17.65
N VAL A 602 -13.32 28.06 18.31
CA VAL A 602 -13.12 27.43 19.61
C VAL A 602 -12.91 25.93 19.48
N VAL A 603 -12.02 25.38 20.32
CA VAL A 603 -11.79 23.94 20.44
C VAL A 603 -11.79 23.56 21.92
N LEU A 604 -12.56 22.53 22.24
CA LEU A 604 -12.55 21.92 23.56
C LEU A 604 -11.41 20.89 23.63
N LEU A 605 -10.58 21.01 24.67
CA LEU A 605 -9.49 20.07 24.97
C LEU A 605 -9.92 19.19 26.14
N THR A 606 -10.23 17.93 25.85
CA THR A 606 -10.67 16.96 26.85
C THR A 606 -10.38 15.54 26.38
N ASP A 607 -9.99 14.69 27.32
CA ASP A 607 -9.86 13.24 27.14
C ASP A 607 -11.11 12.51 27.67
N ASP A 608 -12.11 13.23 28.23
CA ASP A 608 -13.36 12.65 28.73
C ASP A 608 -14.35 12.37 27.59
N ARG A 609 -14.67 11.09 27.41
CA ARG A 609 -15.61 10.62 26.39
C ARG A 609 -17.01 11.21 26.51
N ASN A 610 -17.51 11.47 27.71
CA ASN A 610 -18.85 12.03 27.92
C ASN A 610 -18.90 13.49 27.50
N LEU A 611 -17.90 14.26 27.90
CA LEU A 611 -17.78 15.66 27.52
C LEU A 611 -17.51 15.81 26.01
N HIS A 612 -16.72 14.90 25.42
CA HIS A 612 -16.51 14.79 23.98
C HIS A 612 -17.84 14.57 23.22
N LEU A 613 -18.69 13.64 23.69
CA LEU A 613 -20.00 13.38 23.08
C LEU A 613 -20.93 14.60 23.19
N LYS A 614 -20.98 15.26 24.36
CA LYS A 614 -21.79 16.47 24.56
C LYS A 614 -21.35 17.61 23.63
N ALA A 615 -20.05 17.86 23.52
CA ALA A 615 -19.54 18.87 22.62
C ALA A 615 -19.83 18.57 21.14
N HIS A 616 -19.73 17.29 20.74
CA HIS A 616 -20.08 16.86 19.40
C HIS A 616 -21.57 17.08 19.07
N THR A 617 -22.51 16.83 20.01
CA THR A 617 -23.94 17.11 19.80
C THR A 617 -24.27 18.59 19.67
N HIS A 618 -23.39 19.47 20.19
CA HIS A 618 -23.53 20.92 20.12
C HIS A 618 -22.67 21.57 19.01
N ASN A 619 -22.11 20.77 18.09
CA ASN A 619 -21.23 21.23 17.01
C ASN A 619 -20.01 22.02 17.50
N VAL A 620 -19.50 21.67 18.69
CA VAL A 620 -18.24 22.19 19.23
C VAL A 620 -17.12 21.21 18.86
N PRO A 621 -16.06 21.65 18.18
CA PRO A 621 -14.90 20.81 17.86
C PRO A 621 -14.16 20.37 19.14
N VAL A 622 -13.76 19.10 19.19
CA VAL A 622 -13.06 18.51 20.34
C VAL A 622 -11.79 17.80 19.90
N LYS A 623 -10.71 17.95 20.66
CA LYS A 623 -9.48 17.16 20.50
C LYS A 623 -8.83 16.85 21.84
N GLU A 624 -8.08 15.77 21.90
CA GLU A 624 -7.15 15.51 23.00
C GLU A 624 -5.97 16.50 22.94
N ILE A 625 -5.35 16.81 24.08
CA ILE A 625 -4.23 17.79 24.12
C ILE A 625 -3.06 17.35 23.24
N GLN A 626 -2.67 16.08 23.33
CA GLN A 626 -1.54 15.54 22.56
C GLN A 626 -1.85 15.53 21.06
N GLU A 627 -3.09 15.20 20.69
CA GLU A 627 -3.56 15.23 19.31
C GLU A 627 -3.58 16.67 18.77
N PHE A 628 -4.01 17.65 19.58
CA PHE A 628 -4.02 19.05 19.20
C PHE A 628 -2.60 19.62 19.05
N ILE A 629 -1.66 19.26 19.93
CA ILE A 629 -0.24 19.63 19.82
C ILE A 629 0.37 19.02 18.55
N HIS A 630 0.08 17.75 18.27
CA HIS A 630 0.55 17.08 17.06
C HIS A 630 -0.02 17.74 15.80
N TRP A 631 -1.32 18.04 15.79
CA TRP A 631 -2.01 18.73 14.69
C TRP A 631 -1.46 20.15 14.47
N SER A 632 -1.19 20.89 15.54
CA SER A 632 -0.61 22.23 15.46
C SER A 632 0.88 22.21 15.13
N GLY A 633 1.55 21.05 15.12
CA GLY A 633 2.99 20.94 14.83
C GLY A 633 3.87 21.64 15.87
N LEU A 634 3.33 21.83 17.09
CA LEU A 634 4.02 22.50 18.19
C LEU A 634 5.06 21.62 18.83
#